data_AF-A0A920GW26-F1
#
_entry.id   AF-A0A920GW26-F1
#
_cell.length_a   1.000
_cell.length_b   1.000
_cell.length_c   1.000
_cell.angle_alpha   90.00
_cell.angle_beta   90.00
_cell.angle_gamma   90.00
#
_symmetry.space_group_name_H-M   'P 1'
#
loop_
_entity.id
_entity.type
_entity.pdbx_description
1 polymer ?
#
loop_
_entity_poly.entity_id
_entity_poly.type
_entity_poly.pdbx_seq_one_letter_code
_entity_poly.pdbx_strand_id
1 'polypeptide(L)' 'MKQKLNTKKLDAHGIGKITTEIKEVGNFYYAEHYHQQYLAKNPDGYCALAGTGIKID' A
#
# COMPACT_ATOMS: atom_id res chain seq x y z
N MET A 1 -11.66 -10.95 -15.30
CA MET A 1 -11.26 -9.54 -15.51
C MET A 1 -9.74 -9.44 -15.34
N LYS A 2 -8.96 -9.21 -16.41
CA LYS A 2 -7.52 -8.94 -16.27
C LYS A 2 -7.31 -7.44 -16.44
N GLN A 3 -7.31 -6.68 -15.33
CA GLN A 3 -6.87 -5.29 -15.39
C GLN A 3 -5.38 -5.29 -15.72
N LYS A 4 -5.03 -4.67 -16.85
CA LYS A 4 -3.66 -4.53 -17.32
C LYS A 4 -3.00 -3.42 -16.49
N LEU A 5 -2.30 -3.81 -15.44
CA LEU A 5 -1.66 -2.89 -14.51
C LEU A 5 -0.48 -2.18 -15.20
N ASN A 6 -0.49 -0.84 -15.21
CA ASN A 6 0.46 -0.04 -15.98
C ASN A 6 1.81 0.09 -15.24
N THR A 7 2.80 -0.72 -15.62
CA THR A 7 4.15 -0.75 -14.99
C THR A 7 5.10 0.33 -15.50
N LYS A 8 4.75 1.04 -16.59
CA LYS A 8 5.69 1.90 -17.34
C LYS A 8 6.42 2.93 -16.47
N LYS A 9 5.72 3.54 -15.51
CA LYS A 9 6.32 4.57 -14.63
C LYS A 9 7.26 3.97 -13.59
N LEU A 10 6.92 2.83 -13.00
CA LEU A 10 7.77 2.16 -12.00
C LEU A 10 9.02 1.57 -12.65
N ASP A 11 8.88 0.99 -13.84
CA ASP A 11 10.00 0.50 -14.64
C ASP A 11 10.95 1.65 -15.03
N ALA A 12 10.40 2.78 -15.48
CA ALA A 12 11.19 3.97 -15.85
C ALA A 12 11.99 4.58 -14.68
N HIS A 13 11.58 4.33 -13.43
CA HIS A 13 12.27 4.82 -12.23
C HIS A 13 13.07 3.72 -11.52
N GLY A 14 13.23 2.54 -12.14
CA GLY A 14 14.04 1.45 -11.58
C GLY A 14 13.45 0.76 -10.34
N ILE A 15 12.16 0.98 -10.03
CA ILE A 15 11.45 0.32 -8.91
C ILE A 15 11.09 -1.13 -9.26
N GLY A 16 10.92 -1.40 -10.56
CA GLY A 16 10.64 -2.73 -11.09
C GLY A 16 9.15 -3.07 -11.16
N LYS A 17 8.87 -4.36 -11.25
CA LYS A 17 7.51 -4.87 -11.47
C LYS A 17 6.61 -4.65 -10.26
N ILE A 18 5.34 -4.43 -10.52
CA ILE A 18 4.33 -4.32 -9.47
C ILE A 18 4.13 -5.68 -8.79
N THR A 19 4.16 -5.67 -7.46
CA THR A 19 3.98 -6.84 -6.59
C THR A 19 2.60 -6.90 -5.93
N THR A 20 1.70 -5.96 -6.25
CA THR A 20 0.33 -5.93 -5.72
C THR A 20 -0.44 -7.20 -6.07
N GLU A 21 -0.98 -7.87 -5.06
CA GLU A 21 -1.88 -9.02 -5.22
C GLU A 21 -3.34 -8.55 -5.35
N ILE A 22 -4.06 -9.13 -6.32
CA ILE A 22 -5.50 -8.91 -6.50
C ILE A 22 -6.20 -10.26 -6.36
N LYS A 23 -7.05 -10.39 -5.35
CA LYS A 23 -7.83 -11.60 -5.06
C LYS A 23 -9.22 -11.25 -4.53
N GLU A 24 -10.11 -12.23 -4.57
CA GLU A 24 -11.37 -12.16 -3.84
C GLU A 24 -11.09 -12.09 -2.33
N VAL A 25 -11.96 -11.38 -1.61
CA VAL A 25 -11.81 -11.21 -0.16
C VAL A 25 -12.12 -12.54 0.53
N GLY A 26 -11.19 -13.00 1.38
CA GLY A 26 -11.41 -14.12 2.29
C GLY A 26 -11.99 -13.67 3.62
N ASN A 27 -11.66 -14.38 4.70
CA ASN A 27 -12.01 -13.94 6.05
C ASN A 27 -11.24 -12.67 6.42
N PHE A 28 -11.93 -11.73 7.07
CA PHE A 28 -11.33 -10.55 7.68
C PHE A 28 -11.31 -10.71 9.20
N TYR A 29 -10.16 -10.46 9.82
CA TYR A 29 -9.98 -10.50 11.26
C TYR A 29 -9.53 -9.13 11.74
N TYR A 30 -10.19 -8.60 12.78
CA TYR A 30 -9.71 -7.38 13.42
C TYR A 30 -8.35 -7.62 14.07
N ALA A 31 -7.42 -6.71 13.83
CA ALA A 31 -6.23 -6.58 14.65
C ALA A 31 -6.63 -6.16 16.08
N GLU A 32 -5.73 -6.38 17.04
CA GLU A 32 -5.91 -6.05 18.46
C GLU A 32 -6.33 -4.58 18.66
N HIS A 33 -7.04 -4.32 19.76
CA HIS A 33 -7.63 -2.99 20.03
C HIS A 33 -6.60 -1.84 20.01
N TYR A 34 -5.35 -2.09 20.38
CA TYR A 34 -4.30 -1.07 20.38
C TYR A 34 -3.90 -0.62 18.95
N HIS A 35 -4.07 -1.48 17.95
CA HIS A 35 -3.82 -1.13 16.54
C HIS A 35 -4.91 -0.22 15.97
N GLN A 36 -6.12 -0.30 16.52
CA GLN A 36 -7.26 0.46 16.03
C GLN A 36 -7.04 1.94 16.30
N GLN A 37 -7.05 2.74 15.22
CA GLN A 37 -6.81 4.19 15.25
C GLN A 37 -5.47 4.57 15.91
N TYR A 38 -4.43 3.73 15.76
CA TYR A 38 -3.13 3.92 16.42
C TYR A 38 -2.54 5.33 16.26
N LEU A 39 -2.47 5.86 15.02
CA LEU A 39 -1.89 7.18 14.76
C LEU A 39 -2.78 8.34 15.24
N ALA A 40 -4.09 8.14 15.38
CA ALA A 40 -4.95 9.14 16.00
C ALA A 40 -4.75 9.20 17.53
N LYS A 41 -4.47 8.04 18.14
CA LYS A 41 -4.14 7.91 19.58
C LYS A 41 -2.71 8.35 19.89
N ASN A 42 -1.79 8.18 18.94
CA ASN A 42 -0.37 8.50 19.06
C ASN A 42 0.03 9.42 17.88
N PRO A 43 -0.17 10.75 17.99
CA PRO A 43 0.08 11.69 16.89
C PRO A 43 1.52 11.65 16.36
N ASP A 44 2.50 11.45 17.27
CA ASP A 44 3.92 11.27 16.94
C ASP A 44 4.31 9.79 16.78
N GLY A 45 3.30 8.92 16.64
CA GLY A 45 3.46 7.48 16.45
C GLY A 45 4.15 7.17 15.13
N TYR A 46 4.97 6.13 15.12
CA TYR A 46 5.74 5.76 13.95
C TYR A 46 4.84 5.25 12.82
N CYS A 47 5.02 5.79 11.62
CA CYS A 47 4.44 5.26 10.39
C CYS A 47 5.52 5.19 9.30
N ALA A 48 5.83 3.99 8.83
CA ALA A 48 6.86 3.75 7.81
C ALA A 48 6.39 4.08 6.37
N LEU A 49 5.51 5.06 6.19
CA LEU A 49 4.99 5.42 4.87
C LEU A 49 6.03 6.25 4.11
N ALA A 50 6.70 5.63 3.15
CA ALA A 50 7.60 6.31 2.20
C ALA A 50 6.98 6.52 0.80
N GLY A 51 6.07 5.62 0.38
CA GLY A 51 5.48 5.66 -0.96
C GLY A 51 6.51 5.44 -2.09
N THR A 52 6.13 5.71 -3.34
CA THR A 52 7.03 5.58 -4.52
C THR A 52 7.69 6.90 -4.91
N GLY A 53 7.21 8.04 -4.43
CA GLY A 53 7.71 9.37 -4.79
C GLY A 53 7.46 9.81 -6.24
N ILE A 54 6.78 9.00 -7.05
CA ILE A 54 6.54 9.26 -8.49
C ILE A 54 5.24 10.03 -8.66
N LYS A 55 5.29 11.16 -9.39
CA LYS A 55 4.09 11.93 -9.76
C LYS A 55 3.28 11.19 -10.83
N ILE A 56 1.97 11.27 -10.69
CA ILE A 56 1.03 10.92 -11.76
C ILE A 56 0.81 12.21 -12.56
N ASP A 57 1.30 12.21 -13.79
CA ASP A 57 1.14 13.24 -14.82
C ASP A 57 -0.23 13.20 -15.50
#